data_AF-D7M1F2-F1
#
_entry.id   AF-D7M1F2-F1
#
_cell.length_a   1.000
_cell.length_b   1.000
_cell.length_c   1.000
_cell.angle_alpha   90.00
_cell.angle_beta   90.00
_cell.angle_gamma   90.00
#
_symmetry.space_group_name_H-M   'P 1'
#
loop_
_entity.id
_entity.type
_entity.pdbx_description
1 polymer ?
#
loop_
_entity_poly.entity_id
_entity_poly.type
_entity_poly.pdbx_seq_one_letter_code
_entity_poly.pdbx_strand_id
1 'polypeptide(L)'
;MGDSSVSTSSWAAIDSANRFPVSNVMGESSGSSSSLAAINSSNIGFQLLKKHGWKEGTGLGITEQGILVPVQAEPKHNKRGLGAKQPAKRKPAQPQAKDEEVSKQSKKLSKKMRKMMEHEKHLQEKEFERAFCREFWPDNV
;
A
#
# COMPACT_ATOMS: atom_id res chain seq x y z
N MET A 1 -65.35 -35.94 22.43
CA MET A 1 -63.94 -36.23 22.10
C MET A 1 -63.42 -34.97 21.42
N GLY A 2 -62.81 -34.09 22.21
CA GLY A 2 -62.40 -32.75 21.78
C GLY A 2 -61.03 -32.80 21.10
N ASP A 3 -60.92 -32.13 19.97
CA ASP A 3 -59.69 -31.93 19.22
C ASP A 3 -58.85 -30.82 19.89
N SER A 4 -57.64 -31.17 20.32
CA SER A 4 -56.66 -30.27 20.92
C SER A 4 -55.78 -29.68 19.81
N SER A 5 -56.23 -28.56 19.24
CA SER A 5 -55.42 -27.75 18.33
C SER A 5 -54.30 -27.05 19.10
N VAL A 6 -53.06 -27.45 18.81
CA VAL A 6 -51.85 -26.86 19.40
C VAL A 6 -51.55 -25.49 18.79
N SER A 7 -51.51 -24.50 19.67
CA SER A 7 -51.19 -23.10 19.40
C SER A 7 -49.84 -22.94 18.70
N THR A 8 -49.87 -22.45 17.46
CA THR A 8 -48.67 -21.97 16.76
C THR A 8 -48.29 -20.61 17.34
N SER A 9 -47.20 -20.60 18.12
CA SER A 9 -46.60 -19.38 18.66
C SER A 9 -46.24 -18.41 17.54
N SER A 10 -46.99 -17.31 17.51
CA SER A 10 -46.77 -16.14 16.68
C SER A 10 -45.46 -15.45 17.08
N TRP A 11 -44.42 -15.59 16.26
CA TRP A 11 -43.27 -14.70 16.31
C TRP A 11 -43.62 -13.38 15.60
N ALA A 12 -44.48 -12.58 16.21
CA ALA A 12 -44.77 -11.23 15.75
C ALA A 12 -44.09 -10.19 16.65
N ALA A 13 -43.53 -9.18 15.99
CA ALA A 13 -42.99 -7.93 16.52
C ALA A 13 -41.53 -7.94 17.01
N ILE A 14 -40.61 -7.77 16.05
CA ILE A 14 -39.44 -6.92 16.27
C ILE A 14 -39.63 -5.68 15.40
N ASP A 15 -39.54 -4.53 16.08
CA ASP A 15 -39.83 -3.18 15.64
C ASP A 15 -39.38 -2.84 14.22
N SER A 16 -40.33 -2.33 13.43
CA SER A 16 -40.15 -1.89 12.04
C SER A 16 -39.40 -0.55 11.91
N ALA A 17 -38.76 -0.05 12.96
CA ALA A 17 -38.26 1.33 13.02
C ALA A 17 -36.76 1.52 12.69
N ASN A 18 -35.98 0.44 12.47
CA ASN A 18 -34.53 0.56 12.22
C ASN A 18 -34.03 -0.24 11.01
N ARG A 19 -34.81 -0.29 9.91
CA ARG A 19 -34.30 -0.81 8.64
C ARG A 19 -33.73 0.33 7.80
N PHE A 20 -32.47 0.69 8.05
CA PHE A 20 -31.75 1.62 7.18
C PHE A 20 -31.47 0.92 5.83
N PRO A 21 -31.76 1.58 4.68
CA PRO A 21 -31.40 1.03 3.39
C PRO A 21 -29.87 1.01 3.26
N VAL A 22 -29.29 -0.18 3.08
CA VAL A 22 -27.88 -0.33 2.75
C VAL A 22 -27.66 0.14 1.31
N SER A 23 -27.32 1.41 1.14
CA SER A 23 -26.85 1.93 -0.14
C SER A 23 -25.38 1.55 -0.32
N ASN A 24 -25.11 0.62 -1.24
CA ASN A 24 -23.78 0.35 -1.76
C ASN A 24 -23.25 1.58 -2.51
N VAL A 25 -22.45 2.43 -1.85
CA VAL A 25 -21.64 3.45 -2.52
C VAL A 25 -20.28 2.84 -2.85
N MET A 26 -20.12 2.52 -4.14
CA MET A 26 -18.87 2.12 -4.74
C MET A 26 -18.14 3.40 -5.20
N GLY A 27 -17.01 3.69 -4.57
CA GLY A 27 -15.95 4.54 -5.14
C GLY A 27 -16.15 6.06 -5.09
N GLU A 28 -15.64 6.69 -4.04
CA GLU A 28 -14.93 7.97 -4.20
C GLU A 28 -13.80 8.09 -3.17
N SER A 29 -12.57 7.99 -3.66
CA SER A 29 -11.36 8.33 -2.91
C SER A 29 -11.19 9.86 -2.94
N SER A 30 -12.08 10.56 -2.26
CA SER A 30 -12.01 12.01 -2.04
C SER A 30 -11.15 12.28 -0.80
N GLY A 31 -9.86 11.93 -0.89
CA GLY A 31 -8.87 12.12 0.15
C GLY A 31 -8.48 13.60 0.28
N SER A 32 -9.33 14.39 0.93
CA SER A 32 -8.95 15.61 1.63
C SER A 32 -10.11 16.05 2.53
N SER A 33 -10.44 15.24 3.52
CA SER A 33 -11.24 15.73 4.65
C SER A 33 -10.38 16.78 5.36
N SER A 34 -10.74 18.05 5.24
CA SER A 34 -10.08 19.13 5.96
C SER A 34 -10.12 18.80 7.44
N SER A 35 -8.97 18.46 8.03
CA SER A 35 -8.80 18.06 9.44
C SER A 35 -9.21 19.15 10.45
N LEU A 36 -9.69 20.29 9.97
CA LEU A 36 -10.17 21.44 10.73
C LEU A 36 -11.70 21.58 10.73
N ALA A 37 -12.43 20.81 9.92
CA ALA A 37 -13.89 20.88 9.89
C ALA A 37 -14.49 20.12 11.09
N ALA A 38 -15.48 20.73 11.74
CA ALA A 38 -16.25 20.08 12.80
C ALA A 38 -16.97 18.82 12.26
N ILE A 39 -17.21 17.85 13.14
CA ILE A 39 -17.91 16.62 12.77
C ILE A 39 -19.37 16.97 12.46
N ASN A 40 -19.85 16.58 11.27
CA ASN A 40 -21.22 16.86 10.83
C ASN A 40 -22.27 16.22 11.75
N SER A 41 -23.38 16.94 12.01
CA SER A 41 -24.47 16.47 12.89
C SER A 41 -25.26 15.27 12.37
N SER A 42 -25.24 15.05 11.05
CA SER A 42 -25.80 13.86 10.40
C SER A 42 -24.98 12.59 10.63
N ASN A 43 -23.72 12.72 11.10
CA ASN A 43 -22.87 11.57 11.38
C ASN A 43 -23.36 10.84 12.64
N ILE A 44 -23.50 9.51 12.54
CA ILE A 44 -23.97 8.66 13.65
C ILE A 44 -23.06 8.81 14.89
N GLY A 45 -21.74 8.89 14.68
CA GLY A 45 -20.76 9.10 15.75
C GLY A 45 -20.95 10.43 16.48
N PHE A 46 -21.28 11.51 15.76
CA PHE A 46 -21.60 12.80 16.39
C PHE A 46 -22.82 12.69 17.31
N GLN A 47 -23.89 12.03 16.85
CA GLN A 47 -25.11 11.86 17.65
C GLN A 47 -24.85 11.01 18.90
N LEU A 48 -24.06 9.94 18.77
CA LEU A 48 -23.66 9.11 19.90
C LEU A 48 -22.85 9.90 20.93
N LEU A 49 -21.85 10.67 20.48
CA LEU A 49 -21.05 11.51 21.37
C LEU A 49 -21.93 12.51 22.14
N LYS A 50 -22.83 13.22 21.44
CA LYS A 50 -23.79 14.15 22.05
C LYS A 50 -24.69 13.45 23.08
N LYS A 51 -25.22 12.26 22.77
CA LYS A 51 -26.05 11.47 23.68
C LYS A 51 -25.31 11.07 24.96
N HIS A 52 -24.00 10.84 24.87
CA HIS A 52 -23.14 10.53 26.01
C HIS A 52 -22.56 11.77 26.70
N GLY A 53 -23.09 12.97 26.41
CA GLY A 53 -22.73 14.21 27.11
C GLY A 53 -21.51 14.93 26.56
N TRP A 54 -20.94 14.48 25.43
CA TRP A 54 -19.87 15.22 24.76
C TRP A 54 -20.43 16.49 24.11
N LYS A 55 -19.68 17.59 24.22
CA LYS A 55 -20.01 18.89 23.65
C LYS A 55 -19.10 19.18 22.46
N GLU A 56 -19.65 19.87 21.47
CA GLU A 56 -18.90 20.22 20.28
C GLU A 56 -17.85 21.29 20.61
N GLY A 57 -16.71 21.25 19.94
CA GLY A 57 -15.57 22.15 20.21
C GLY A 57 -14.81 21.84 21.49
N THR A 58 -15.16 20.75 22.19
CA THR A 58 -14.61 20.38 23.50
C THR A 58 -13.83 19.06 23.41
N GLY A 59 -12.71 18.98 24.14
CA GLY A 59 -11.89 17.77 24.19
C GLY A 59 -12.58 16.63 24.93
N LEU A 60 -12.17 15.39 24.68
CA LEU A 60 -12.68 14.23 25.41
C LEU A 60 -12.02 14.12 26.80
N GLY A 61 -12.74 13.57 27.78
CA GLY A 61 -12.23 13.33 29.14
C GLY A 61 -12.98 14.13 30.20
N ILE A 62 -12.71 13.80 31.48
CA ILE A 62 -13.41 14.39 32.64
C ILE A 62 -13.24 15.90 32.72
N THR A 63 -12.04 16.39 32.41
CA THR A 63 -11.71 17.82 32.40
C THR A 63 -11.55 18.35 30.98
N GLU A 64 -12.19 17.68 30.00
CA GLU A 64 -12.17 18.10 28.58
C GLU A 64 -10.75 18.20 28.00
N GLN A 65 -9.80 17.46 28.58
CA GLN A 65 -8.36 17.58 28.33
C GLN A 65 -7.87 16.89 27.05
N GLY A 66 -8.75 16.18 26.36
CA GLY A 66 -8.43 15.43 25.14
C GLY A 66 -8.09 16.34 23.96
N ILE A 67 -7.31 15.80 23.04
CA ILE A 67 -6.88 16.52 21.83
C ILE A 67 -8.11 16.83 20.95
N LEU A 68 -8.27 18.10 20.55
CA LEU A 68 -9.38 18.56 19.71
C LEU A 68 -9.24 18.16 18.24
N VAL A 69 -8.01 18.17 17.74
CA VAL A 69 -7.69 17.96 16.32
C VAL A 69 -6.96 16.62 16.15
N PRO A 70 -7.32 15.80 15.15
CA PRO A 70 -6.60 14.56 14.88
C PRO A 70 -5.11 14.81 14.68
N VAL A 71 -4.28 14.01 15.36
CA VAL A 71 -2.82 14.05 15.20
C VAL A 71 -2.47 13.63 13.78
N GLN A 72 -1.78 14.50 13.06
CA GLN A 72 -1.35 14.21 11.70
C GLN A 72 -0.16 13.25 11.72
N ALA A 73 -0.29 12.15 10.99
CA ALA A 73 0.77 11.18 10.82
C ALA A 73 1.36 11.29 9.41
N GLU A 74 2.68 11.42 9.32
CA GLU A 74 3.40 11.41 8.05
C GLU A 74 3.62 9.96 7.57
N PRO A 75 2.99 9.52 6.47
CA PRO A 75 3.15 8.16 5.99
C PRO A 75 4.56 7.92 5.42
N LYS A 76 5.18 6.83 5.86
CA LYS A 76 6.49 6.40 5.35
C LYS A 76 6.31 5.49 4.13
N HIS A 77 6.60 6.03 2.96
CA HIS A 77 6.51 5.30 1.70
C HIS A 77 7.71 4.37 1.42
N ASN A 78 8.83 4.58 2.10
CA ASN A 78 10.08 3.85 1.86
C ASN A 78 10.19 2.61 2.76
N LYS A 79 10.80 1.53 2.25
CA LYS A 79 11.08 0.30 3.03
C LYS A 79 12.41 0.34 3.82
N ARG A 80 13.15 1.45 3.79
CA ARG A 80 14.43 1.60 4.51
C ARG A 80 14.21 1.69 6.01
N GLY A 81 15.22 1.35 6.82
CA GLY A 81 15.16 1.50 8.29
C GLY A 81 14.85 2.93 8.75
N LEU A 82 14.37 3.08 9.99
CA LEU A 82 14.25 4.40 10.64
C LEU A 82 15.66 5.01 10.80
N GLY A 83 15.78 6.33 10.69
CA GLY A 83 17.08 7.02 10.73
C GLY A 83 17.96 6.87 9.48
N ALA A 84 17.53 6.09 8.48
CA ALA A 84 18.28 5.95 7.24
C ALA A 84 18.34 7.31 6.50
N LYS A 85 19.56 7.82 6.25
CA LYS A 85 19.77 9.08 5.50
C LYS A 85 18.99 9.05 4.20
N GLN A 86 18.08 10.01 4.01
CA GLN A 86 17.34 10.15 2.76
C GLN A 86 18.34 10.21 1.60
N PRO A 87 18.12 9.48 0.49
CA PRO A 87 18.99 9.63 -0.65
C PRO A 87 18.92 11.11 -1.06
N ALA A 88 20.09 11.73 -1.27
CA ALA A 88 20.14 13.10 -1.74
C ALA A 88 19.20 13.20 -2.95
N LYS A 89 18.16 14.03 -2.85
CA LYS A 89 17.29 14.33 -3.98
C LYS A 89 18.23 14.86 -5.06
N ARG A 90 18.54 14.03 -6.07
CA ARG A 90 19.21 14.53 -7.26
C ARG A 90 18.25 15.56 -7.81
N LYS A 91 18.65 16.84 -7.78
CA LYS A 91 17.89 17.90 -8.47
C LYS A 91 17.66 17.36 -9.88
N PRO A 92 16.42 17.33 -10.39
CA PRO A 92 16.24 17.07 -11.81
C PRO A 92 17.04 18.16 -12.51
N ALA A 93 18.11 17.75 -13.19
CA ALA A 93 18.82 18.65 -14.08
C ALA A 93 17.76 19.22 -15.02
N GLN A 94 17.69 20.55 -15.07
CA GLN A 94 16.97 21.27 -16.10
C GLN A 94 17.24 20.60 -17.46
N PRO A 95 16.25 20.49 -18.36
CA PRO A 95 16.46 19.92 -19.68
C PRO A 95 17.37 20.87 -20.47
N GLN A 96 18.68 20.72 -20.31
CA GLN A 96 19.64 21.27 -21.24
C GLN A 96 19.61 20.36 -22.45
N ALA A 97 19.05 20.88 -23.53
CA ALA A 97 19.24 20.32 -24.84
C ALA A 97 20.75 20.11 -25.05
N LYS A 98 21.09 18.88 -25.46
CA LYS A 98 22.40 18.28 -25.79
C LYS A 98 22.83 17.20 -24.77
N ASP A 99 23.05 15.98 -25.29
CA ASP A 99 23.74 14.82 -24.71
C ASP A 99 22.93 13.62 -24.15
N GLU A 100 21.71 13.38 -24.65
CA GLU A 100 20.98 12.11 -24.42
C GLU A 100 21.51 10.93 -25.27
N GLU A 101 22.30 11.20 -26.30
CA GLU A 101 22.87 10.16 -27.18
C GLU A 101 24.11 9.49 -26.56
N VAL A 102 25.02 10.29 -25.99
CA VAL A 102 26.33 9.83 -25.48
C VAL A 102 26.19 8.93 -24.25
N SER A 103 25.24 9.19 -23.35
CA SER A 103 25.05 8.36 -22.14
C SER A 103 24.34 7.03 -22.41
N LYS A 104 23.48 6.97 -23.43
CA LYS A 104 22.82 5.73 -23.85
C LYS A 104 23.76 4.88 -24.71
N GLN A 105 24.57 5.50 -25.57
CA GLN A 105 25.57 4.80 -26.37
C GLN A 105 26.68 4.20 -25.50
N SER A 106 27.20 4.92 -24.49
CA SER A 106 28.21 4.36 -23.58
C SER A 106 27.69 3.15 -22.78
N LYS A 107 26.44 3.20 -22.31
CA LYS A 107 25.78 2.06 -21.66
C LYS A 107 25.52 0.89 -22.62
N LYS A 108 25.22 1.17 -23.90
CA LYS A 108 25.04 0.15 -24.95
C LYS A 108 26.37 -0.54 -25.29
N LEU A 109 27.45 0.23 -25.44
CA LEU A 109 28.80 -0.29 -25.69
C LEU A 109 29.29 -1.15 -24.51
N SER A 110 29.07 -0.70 -23.27
CA SER A 110 29.41 -1.48 -22.07
C SER A 110 28.63 -2.81 -21.97
N LYS A 111 27.31 -2.79 -22.25
CA LYS A 111 26.50 -4.02 -22.31
C LYS A 111 26.96 -4.97 -23.42
N LYS A 112 27.35 -4.45 -24.58
CA LYS A 112 27.88 -5.24 -25.70
C LYS A 112 29.22 -5.88 -25.35
N MET A 113 30.12 -5.14 -24.71
CA MET A 113 31.42 -5.64 -24.24
C MET A 113 31.26 -6.76 -23.21
N ARG A 114 30.36 -6.57 -22.24
CA ARG A 114 30.09 -7.59 -21.20
C ARG A 114 29.56 -8.91 -21.81
N LYS A 115 28.64 -8.83 -22.77
CA LYS A 115 28.12 -10.03 -23.47
C LYS A 115 29.18 -10.74 -24.29
N MET A 116 30.08 -9.98 -24.93
CA MET A 116 31.18 -10.54 -25.72
C MET A 116 32.17 -11.31 -24.83
N MET A 117 32.58 -10.71 -23.73
CA MET A 117 33.50 -11.33 -22.76
C MET A 117 32.91 -12.59 -22.12
N GLU A 118 31.61 -12.60 -21.83
CA GLU A 118 30.92 -13.77 -21.29
C GLU A 118 30.83 -14.91 -22.30
N HIS A 119 30.52 -14.60 -23.56
CA HIS A 119 30.52 -15.58 -24.64
C HIS A 119 31.91 -16.17 -24.87
N GLU A 120 32.95 -15.33 -24.89
CA GLU A 120 34.35 -15.77 -25.02
C GLU A 120 34.78 -16.65 -23.84
N LYS A 121 34.44 -16.26 -22.60
CA LYS A 121 34.71 -17.08 -21.42
C LYS A 121 33.99 -18.43 -21.50
N HIS A 122 32.74 -18.47 -21.97
CA HIS A 122 32.00 -19.71 -22.16
C HIS A 122 32.63 -20.63 -23.22
N LEU A 123 33.22 -20.05 -24.27
CA LEU A 123 34.02 -20.82 -25.22
C LEU A 123 35.30 -21.34 -24.59
N GLN A 124 36.04 -20.51 -23.84
CA GLN A 124 37.26 -20.92 -23.14
C GLN A 124 36.99 -22.03 -22.12
N GLU A 125 35.89 -21.97 -21.38
CA GLU A 125 35.51 -23.01 -20.42
C GLU A 125 35.12 -24.31 -21.14
N LYS A 126 34.40 -24.22 -22.26
CA LYS A 126 34.13 -25.40 -23.11
C LYS A 126 35.40 -25.99 -23.71
N GLU A 127 36.34 -25.16 -24.15
CA GLU A 127 37.62 -25.60 -24.68
C GLU A 127 38.49 -26.21 -23.58
N PHE A 128 38.50 -25.61 -22.40
CA PHE A 128 39.15 -26.13 -21.21
C PHE A 128 38.55 -27.48 -20.83
N GLU A 129 37.23 -27.61 -20.71
CA GLU A 129 36.57 -28.87 -20.36
C GLU A 129 36.85 -29.95 -21.42
N ARG A 130 36.79 -29.62 -22.70
CA ARG A 130 37.15 -30.56 -23.79
C ARG A 130 38.62 -30.99 -23.70
N ALA A 131 39.53 -30.06 -23.44
CA ALA A 131 40.95 -30.35 -23.31
C ALA A 131 41.24 -31.17 -22.05
N PHE A 132 40.60 -30.81 -20.94
CA PHE A 132 40.69 -31.48 -19.64
C PHE A 132 40.15 -32.91 -19.73
N CYS A 133 38.97 -33.12 -20.31
CA CYS A 133 38.42 -34.46 -20.54
C CYS A 133 39.32 -35.30 -21.46
N ARG A 134 39.88 -34.71 -22.52
CA ARG A 134 40.84 -35.40 -23.40
C ARG A 134 42.11 -35.82 -22.66
N GLU A 135 42.58 -35.03 -21.71
CA GLU A 135 43.84 -35.26 -20.99
C GLU A 135 43.67 -36.20 -19.78
N PHE A 136 42.54 -36.12 -19.07
CA PHE A 136 42.30 -36.90 -17.85
C PHE A 136 41.40 -38.14 -18.05
N TRP A 137 40.62 -38.24 -19.14
CA TRP A 137 39.68 -39.34 -19.38
C TRP A 137 39.64 -39.79 -20.86
N PRO A 138 40.70 -40.44 -21.38
CA PRO A 138 40.86 -40.73 -22.81
C PRO A 138 39.87 -41.78 -23.39
N ASP A 139 39.18 -42.58 -22.56
CA ASP A 139 38.42 -43.76 -23.03
C ASP A 139 36.90 -43.53 -23.22
N ASN A 140 36.41 -42.28 -23.19
CA ASN A 140 34.97 -41.97 -23.37
C ASN A 140 34.69 -41.04 -24.57
N VAL A 141 35.27 -41.38 -25.73
CA VAL A 141 34.78 -40.96 -27.06
C VAL A 141 34.24 -42.17 -27.81
#